data_AF-A0A8H5CAI9-F1
#
_entry.id   AF-A0A8H5CAI9-F1
#
_cell.length_a   1.000
_cell.length_b   1.000
_cell.length_c   1.000
_cell.angle_alpha   90.00
_cell.angle_beta   90.00
_cell.angle_gamma   90.00
#
_symmetry.space_group_name_H-M   'P 1'
#
loop_
_entity.id
_entity.type
_entity.pdbx_description
1 polymer ?
#
loop_
_entity_poly.entity_id
_entity_poly.type
_entity_poly.pdbx_seq_one_letter_code
_entity_poly.pdbx_strand_id
1 'polypeptide(L)'
;MYDEQATSPHRPSALRHHPAQNKLSRARPYPPRKTIAKSLIVGDGVGNADVDQRPAWATAMMETIERSNATFEAGIRSVNARIDGVHTRIDGVHTRLTRLQGTIDSTRTLVIKSLQASAKASNRLVGFGTLENPLQAVVFHNGENPVDDVHLPPLVTSKDILNLNYNDLRSYAQGYGFSPLPTPSDRRASEMDKERMRQFVTRFIGATYIPPHQ
;
A
#
# COMPACT_ATOMS: atom_id res chain seq x y z
N MET A 1 27.96 -28.78 -14.75
CA MET A 1 27.76 -28.67 -13.28
C MET A 1 27.28 -27.26 -13.00
N TYR A 2 25.98 -27.05 -13.04
CA TYR A 2 25.36 -25.81 -12.54
C TYR A 2 24.35 -26.26 -11.49
N ASP A 3 24.62 -25.89 -10.25
CA ASP A 3 23.78 -26.19 -9.08
C ASP A 3 22.49 -25.37 -9.15
N GLU A 4 21.37 -26.08 -9.26
CA GLU A 4 20.03 -25.57 -9.01
C GLU A 4 19.88 -25.24 -7.51
N GLN A 5 19.97 -23.96 -7.15
CA GLN A 5 19.54 -23.51 -5.83
C GLN A 5 18.01 -23.36 -5.81
N ALA A 6 17.35 -24.40 -5.31
CA ALA A 6 15.92 -24.43 -5.03
C ALA A 6 15.55 -23.35 -3.99
N THR A 7 14.74 -22.39 -4.43
CA THR A 7 14.10 -21.39 -3.58
C THR A 7 13.05 -22.04 -2.67
N SER A 8 13.27 -21.94 -1.37
CA SER A 8 12.37 -22.41 -0.31
C SER A 8 11.10 -21.55 -0.25
N PRO A 9 9.88 -22.13 -0.22
CA PRO A 9 8.66 -21.35 -0.07
C PRO A 9 8.49 -20.91 1.39
N HIS A 10 8.50 -19.60 1.59
CA HIS A 10 8.17 -18.94 2.84
C HIS A 10 6.79 -19.38 3.35
N ARG A 11 6.79 -20.08 4.49
CA ARG A 11 5.60 -20.43 5.27
C ARG A 11 5.03 -19.15 5.89
N PRO A 12 3.77 -18.76 5.64
CA PRO A 12 3.16 -17.63 6.33
C PRO A 12 3.00 -17.98 7.82
N SER A 13 3.64 -17.20 8.68
CA SER A 13 3.50 -17.29 10.12
C SER A 13 2.05 -16.97 10.49
N ALA A 14 1.29 -18.00 10.84
CA ALA A 14 -0.04 -17.86 11.39
C ALA A 14 0.04 -17.00 12.66
N LEU A 15 -0.58 -15.81 12.58
CA LEU A 15 -0.86 -14.92 13.69
C LEU A 15 -1.70 -15.70 14.72
N ARG A 16 -1.06 -16.32 15.71
CA ARG A 16 -1.76 -16.88 16.87
C ARG A 16 -2.22 -15.72 17.72
N HIS A 17 -3.48 -15.35 17.58
CA HIS A 17 -4.19 -14.58 18.60
C HIS A 17 -4.13 -15.34 19.92
N HIS A 18 -3.29 -14.87 20.83
CA HIS A 18 -3.37 -15.23 22.23
C HIS A 18 -4.60 -14.53 22.82
N PRO A 19 -5.65 -15.25 23.25
CA PRO A 19 -6.66 -14.65 24.10
C PRO A 19 -5.97 -14.26 25.40
N ALA A 20 -6.01 -12.97 25.72
CA ALA A 20 -5.64 -12.44 27.02
C ALA A 20 -6.49 -13.14 28.08
N GLN A 21 -5.93 -14.18 28.71
CA GLN A 21 -6.52 -14.77 29.90
C GLN A 21 -6.37 -13.76 31.03
N ASN A 22 -7.41 -12.96 31.17
CA ASN A 22 -7.69 -12.10 32.30
C ASN A 22 -7.83 -12.97 33.56
N LYS A 23 -6.70 -13.32 34.18
CA LYS A 23 -6.63 -14.01 35.48
C LYS A 23 -6.34 -12.99 36.59
N LEU A 24 -7.12 -11.92 36.67
CA LEU A 24 -7.23 -11.11 37.88
C LEU A 24 -8.65 -11.24 38.42
N SER A 25 -8.85 -12.18 39.34
CA SER A 25 -9.88 -12.15 40.41
C SER A 25 -9.85 -13.46 41.21
N ARG A 26 -8.73 -13.76 41.87
CA ARG A 26 -8.80 -14.55 43.11
C ARG A 26 -8.55 -13.59 44.26
N ALA A 27 -9.62 -12.89 44.65
CA ALA A 27 -9.65 -12.15 45.90
C ALA A 27 -9.27 -13.14 47.01
N ARG A 28 -8.09 -12.95 47.61
CA ARG A 28 -7.75 -13.66 48.84
C ARG A 28 -8.78 -13.25 49.89
N PRO A 29 -9.38 -14.19 50.65
CA PRO A 29 -10.29 -13.83 51.71
C PRO A 29 -9.56 -12.90 52.68
N TYR A 30 -10.11 -11.70 52.87
CA TYR A 30 -9.64 -10.79 53.91
C TYR A 30 -9.70 -11.53 55.25
N PRO A 31 -8.63 -11.51 56.06
CA PRO A 31 -8.72 -12.05 57.41
C PRO A 31 -9.83 -11.30 58.15
N PRO A 32 -10.63 -12.00 58.98
CA PRO A 32 -11.71 -11.36 59.72
C PRO A 32 -11.15 -10.20 60.53
N ARG A 33 -11.74 -9.01 60.33
CA ARG A 33 -11.48 -7.84 61.18
C ARG A 33 -11.78 -8.28 62.60
N LYS A 34 -10.74 -8.46 63.43
CA LYS A 34 -10.90 -8.44 64.87
C LYS A 34 -11.50 -7.08 65.20
N THR A 35 -12.78 -7.07 65.56
CA THR A 35 -13.44 -5.95 66.21
C THR A 35 -12.68 -5.72 67.51
N ILE A 36 -11.67 -4.86 67.46
CA ILE A 36 -11.11 -4.24 68.64
C ILE A 36 -12.25 -3.39 69.17
N ALA A 37 -12.94 -3.89 70.18
CA ALA A 37 -13.87 -3.11 70.96
C ALA A 37 -13.12 -1.85 71.39
N LYS A 38 -13.53 -0.69 70.85
CA LYS A 38 -13.14 0.61 71.39
C LYS A 38 -13.64 0.61 72.83
N SER A 39 -12.78 0.31 73.80
CA SER A 39 -12.96 0.86 75.13
C SER A 39 -12.84 2.37 74.95
N LEU A 40 -14.00 3.02 74.96
CA LEU A 40 -14.12 4.45 75.07
C LEU A 40 -13.62 4.80 76.48
N ILE A 41 -12.30 4.91 76.64
CA ILE A 41 -11.70 5.47 77.84
C ILE A 41 -11.90 6.98 77.70
N VAL A 42 -13.03 7.45 78.22
CA VAL A 42 -13.21 8.84 78.61
C VAL A 42 -12.36 9.02 79.86
N GLY A 43 -11.11 9.44 79.64
CA GLY A 43 -10.18 9.82 80.69
C GLY A 43 -9.84 11.29 80.49
N ASP A 44 -10.51 12.15 81.25
CA ASP A 44 -10.16 13.56 81.38
C ASP A 44 -8.72 13.68 81.89
N GLY A 45 -7.89 14.45 81.19
CA GLY A 45 -6.71 15.11 81.73
C GLY A 45 -5.54 14.22 82.18
N VAL A 46 -4.85 13.55 81.25
CA VAL A 46 -3.46 13.10 81.44
C VAL A 46 -2.69 13.37 80.15
N GLY A 47 -1.51 13.98 80.25
CA GLY A 47 -0.73 14.51 79.12
C GLY A 47 -0.54 13.53 77.95
N ASN A 48 -0.62 14.08 76.73
CA ASN A 48 -0.40 13.42 75.43
C ASN A 48 1.03 12.87 75.25
N ALA A 49 1.52 12.02 76.14
CA ALA A 49 2.84 11.39 76.04
C ALA A 49 2.81 10.01 75.37
N ASP A 50 1.63 9.46 75.06
CA ASP A 50 1.48 8.07 74.59
C ASP A 50 0.91 7.95 73.15
N VAL A 51 0.82 9.08 72.43
CA VAL A 51 0.39 9.09 71.00
C VAL A 51 1.49 8.60 70.05
N ASP A 52 2.73 8.43 70.54
CA ASP A 52 3.91 8.13 69.72
C ASP A 52 4.27 6.63 69.64
N GLN A 53 3.61 5.74 70.37
CA GLN A 53 3.92 4.31 70.29
C GLN A 53 3.13 3.61 69.18
N ARG A 54 3.50 3.90 67.92
CA ARG A 54 3.14 2.99 66.82
C ARG A 54 3.76 1.61 67.10
N PRO A 55 3.00 0.52 67.02
CA PRO A 55 3.55 -0.81 67.24
C PRO A 55 4.56 -1.15 66.13
N ALA A 56 5.65 -1.83 66.47
CA ALA A 56 6.79 -2.08 65.58
C ALA A 56 6.40 -2.69 64.21
N TRP A 57 5.35 -3.53 64.15
CA TRP A 57 4.85 -4.11 62.90
C TRP A 57 4.30 -3.05 61.93
N ALA A 58 3.71 -1.96 62.44
CA ALA A 58 3.18 -0.88 61.63
C ALA A 58 4.32 -0.06 60.99
N THR A 59 5.39 0.19 61.73
CA THR A 59 6.61 0.84 61.22
C THR A 59 7.25 -0.01 60.12
N ALA A 60 7.44 -1.32 60.35
CA ALA A 60 8.00 -2.22 59.35
C ALA A 60 7.14 -2.33 58.07
N MET A 61 5.81 -2.28 58.21
CA MET A 61 4.89 -2.26 57.07
C MET A 61 5.03 -0.96 56.26
N MET A 62 5.11 0.19 56.93
CA MET A 62 5.33 1.49 56.26
C MET A 62 6.64 1.51 55.49
N GLU A 63 7.74 1.08 56.10
CA GLU A 63 9.05 0.98 55.43
C GLU A 63 9.01 0.05 54.21
N THR A 64 8.21 -1.03 54.27
CA THR A 64 8.03 -1.96 53.13
C THR A 64 7.23 -1.32 52.01
N ILE A 65 6.20 -0.55 52.35
CA ILE A 65 5.40 0.21 51.38
C ILE A 65 6.26 1.29 50.73
N GLU A 66 7.04 2.05 51.50
CA GLU A 66 7.94 3.09 50.98
C GLU A 66 8.98 2.51 50.02
N ARG A 67 9.61 1.37 50.36
CA ARG A 67 10.55 0.67 49.46
C ARG A 67 9.87 0.18 48.19
N SER A 68 8.65 -0.33 48.30
CA SER A 68 7.87 -0.80 47.14
C SER A 68 7.50 0.38 46.23
N ASN A 69 7.06 1.50 46.80
CA ASN A 69 6.76 2.73 46.07
C ASN A 69 7.99 3.27 45.34
N ALA A 70 9.14 3.36 46.02
CA ALA A 70 10.40 3.78 45.39
C ALA A 70 10.79 2.87 44.21
N THR A 71 10.57 1.56 44.35
CA THR A 71 10.81 0.58 43.27
C THR A 71 9.84 0.80 42.10
N PHE A 72 8.56 1.05 42.37
CA PHE A 72 7.58 1.33 41.32
C PHE A 72 7.87 2.64 40.59
N GLU A 73 8.23 3.71 41.30
CA GLU A 73 8.62 4.98 40.70
C GLU A 73 9.86 4.84 39.81
N ALA A 74 10.85 4.04 40.23
CA ALA A 74 12.01 3.72 39.39
C ALA A 74 11.60 2.92 38.13
N GLY A 75 10.69 1.95 38.29
CA GLY A 75 10.14 1.18 37.18
C GLY A 75 9.38 2.05 36.17
N ILE A 76 8.51 2.95 36.65
CA ILE A 76 7.75 3.89 35.81
C ILE A 76 8.71 4.81 35.04
N ARG A 77 9.73 5.38 35.72
CA ARG A 77 10.74 6.21 35.05
C ARG A 77 11.48 5.46 33.94
N SER A 78 11.86 4.20 34.19
CA SER A 78 12.51 3.35 33.19
C SER A 78 11.60 3.05 31.99
N VAL A 79 10.32 2.76 32.24
CA VAL A 79 9.33 2.54 31.17
C VAL A 79 9.12 3.80 30.34
N ASN A 80 8.97 4.97 30.98
CA ASN A 80 8.81 6.25 30.28
C ASN A 80 10.01 6.54 29.37
N ALA A 81 11.24 6.37 29.87
CA ALA A 81 12.45 6.56 29.05
C ALA A 81 12.49 5.62 27.83
N ARG A 82 12.01 4.38 27.97
CA ARG A 82 11.90 3.44 26.85
C ARG A 82 10.82 3.87 25.85
N ILE A 83 9.69 4.38 26.33
CA ILE A 83 8.61 4.91 25.47
C ILE A 83 9.13 6.10 24.67
N ASP A 84 9.85 7.03 25.30
CA ASP A 84 10.45 8.19 24.62
C ASP A 84 11.46 7.75 23.55
N GLY A 85 12.28 6.74 23.85
CA GLY A 85 13.20 6.14 22.89
C GLY A 85 12.48 5.47 21.71
N VAL A 86 11.33 4.82 21.95
CA VAL A 86 10.50 4.26 20.89
C VAL A 86 9.87 5.36 20.04
N HIS A 87 9.35 6.44 20.65
CA HIS A 87 8.78 7.57 19.95
C HIS A 87 9.79 8.20 18.99
N THR A 88 11.00 8.48 19.49
CA THR A 88 12.11 9.02 18.69
C THR A 88 12.44 8.12 17.48
N ARG A 89 12.43 6.80 17.66
CA ARG A 89 12.68 5.84 16.57
C ARG A 89 11.55 5.84 15.55
N ILE A 90 10.30 5.96 15.99
CA ILE A 90 9.13 6.05 15.11
C ILE A 90 9.22 7.32 14.26
N ASP A 91 9.56 8.47 14.85
CA ASP A 91 9.75 9.73 14.12
C ASP A 91 10.86 9.63 13.06
N GLY A 92 11.96 8.97 13.41
CA GLY A 92 13.05 8.66 12.48
C GLY A 92 12.60 7.77 11.30
N VAL A 93 11.79 6.75 11.57
CA VAL A 93 11.21 5.88 10.51
C VAL A 93 10.24 6.68 9.64
N HIS A 94 9.35 7.48 10.24
CA HIS A 94 8.40 8.31 9.51
C HIS A 94 9.12 9.26 8.55
N THR A 95 10.16 9.94 9.01
CA THR A 95 10.99 10.83 8.18
C THR A 95 11.62 10.10 6.99
N ARG A 96 12.12 8.87 7.19
CA ARG A 96 12.70 8.06 6.10
C ARG A 96 11.65 7.62 5.09
N LEU A 97 10.45 7.25 5.54
CA LEU A 97 9.34 6.88 4.65
C LEU A 97 8.90 8.07 3.78
N THR A 98 8.77 9.26 4.36
CA THR A 98 8.43 10.48 3.59
C THR A 98 9.47 10.79 2.51
N ARG A 99 10.77 10.60 2.80
CA ARG A 99 11.82 10.76 1.78
C ARG A 99 11.74 9.70 0.68
N LEU A 100 11.51 8.43 1.03
CA LEU A 100 11.35 7.35 0.06
C LEU A 100 10.16 7.61 -0.88
N GLN A 101 9.04 8.08 -0.34
CA GLN A 101 7.87 8.47 -1.13
C GLN A 101 8.24 9.54 -2.17
N GLY A 102 8.96 10.60 -1.77
CA GLY A 102 9.41 11.63 -2.69
C GLY A 102 10.34 11.11 -3.80
N THR A 103 11.23 10.16 -3.49
CA THR A 103 12.09 9.51 -4.50
C THR A 103 11.28 8.67 -5.49
N ILE A 104 10.27 7.93 -5.01
CA ILE A 104 9.38 7.12 -5.86
C ILE A 104 8.60 8.03 -6.82
N ASP A 105 8.02 9.14 -6.32
CA ASP A 105 7.26 10.07 -7.15
C ASP A 105 8.13 10.76 -8.21
N SER A 106 9.37 11.10 -7.85
CA SER A 106 10.35 11.64 -8.78
C SER A 106 10.73 10.63 -9.87
N THR A 107 10.97 9.37 -9.49
CA THR A 107 11.30 8.28 -10.41
C THR A 107 10.14 8.01 -11.37
N ARG A 108 8.91 7.93 -10.86
CA ARG A 108 7.69 7.78 -11.66
C ARG A 108 7.58 8.89 -12.70
N THR A 109 7.83 10.14 -12.30
CA THR A 109 7.80 11.29 -13.20
C THR A 109 8.84 11.18 -14.31
N LEU A 110 10.07 10.77 -13.98
CA LEU A 110 11.14 10.57 -14.96
C LEU A 110 10.81 9.45 -15.95
N VAL A 111 10.29 8.32 -15.48
CA VAL A 111 9.87 7.20 -16.33
C VAL A 111 8.75 7.61 -17.29
N ILE A 112 7.74 8.34 -16.81
CA ILE A 112 6.67 8.84 -17.70
C ILE A 112 7.24 9.75 -18.78
N LYS A 113 8.13 10.69 -18.41
CA LYS A 113 8.77 11.60 -19.37
C LYS A 113 9.64 10.86 -20.39
N SER A 114 10.41 9.85 -19.98
CA SER A 114 11.25 9.08 -20.89
C SER A 114 10.44 8.23 -21.85
N LEU A 115 9.34 7.61 -21.38
CA LEU A 115 8.41 6.87 -22.22
C LEU A 115 7.73 7.78 -23.25
N GLN A 116 7.27 8.97 -22.83
CA GLN A 116 6.69 9.96 -23.75
C GLN A 116 7.70 10.43 -24.81
N ALA A 117 8.95 10.69 -24.42
CA ALA A 117 10.01 11.08 -25.33
C ALA A 117 10.34 9.95 -26.33
N SER A 118 10.42 8.71 -25.86
CA SER A 118 10.65 7.52 -26.69
C SER A 118 9.52 7.30 -27.69
N ALA A 119 8.26 7.35 -27.25
CA ALA A 119 7.09 7.23 -28.13
C ALA A 119 7.10 8.32 -29.22
N LYS A 120 7.43 9.57 -28.85
CA LYS A 120 7.57 10.68 -29.81
C LYS A 120 8.70 10.45 -30.81
N ALA A 121 9.83 9.89 -30.39
CA ALA A 121 10.96 9.56 -31.26
C ALA A 121 10.62 8.40 -32.21
N SER A 122 10.00 7.33 -31.71
CA SER A 122 9.53 6.20 -32.52
C SER A 122 8.55 6.66 -33.61
N ASN A 123 7.55 7.47 -33.25
CA ASN A 123 6.59 8.02 -34.21
C ASN A 123 7.24 8.86 -35.33
N ARG A 124 8.36 9.53 -35.05
CA ARG A 124 9.11 10.27 -36.07
C ARG A 124 9.89 9.35 -37.01
N LEU A 125 10.39 8.24 -36.51
CA LEU A 125 11.17 7.27 -37.30
C LEU A 125 10.27 6.46 -38.24
N VAL A 126 9.10 6.04 -37.77
CA VAL A 126 8.13 5.27 -38.57
C VAL A 126 7.50 6.11 -39.70
N GLY A 127 7.51 7.44 -39.57
CA GLY A 127 7.00 8.35 -40.60
C GLY A 127 7.82 8.44 -41.90
N PHE A 128 8.97 7.77 -42.00
CA PHE A 128 9.91 7.96 -43.12
C PHE A 128 10.30 6.69 -43.91
N GLY A 129 9.70 5.50 -43.69
CA GLY A 129 10.18 4.29 -44.39
C GLY A 129 9.16 3.19 -44.63
N THR A 130 8.77 3.06 -45.91
CA THR A 130 8.35 1.85 -46.65
C THR A 130 7.17 0.99 -46.14
N LEU A 131 6.15 0.85 -46.99
CA LEU A 131 4.89 0.10 -46.87
C LEU A 131 5.01 -1.41 -46.52
N GLU A 132 6.21 -1.96 -46.36
CA GLU A 132 6.46 -3.42 -46.28
C GLU A 132 6.78 -3.95 -44.88
N ASN A 133 6.81 -3.10 -43.84
CA ASN A 133 7.05 -3.61 -42.49
C ASN A 133 5.78 -4.23 -41.88
N PRO A 134 5.84 -5.47 -41.36
CA PRO A 134 4.72 -6.11 -40.70
C PRO A 134 4.36 -5.33 -39.43
N LEU A 135 3.07 -5.05 -39.26
CA LEU A 135 2.56 -4.41 -38.06
C LEU A 135 2.58 -5.46 -36.94
N GLN A 136 3.28 -5.19 -35.85
CA GLN A 136 3.17 -6.05 -34.67
C GLN A 136 1.80 -5.87 -34.03
N ALA A 137 1.16 -7.00 -33.70
CA ALA A 137 -0.09 -7.03 -32.98
C ALA A 137 0.06 -6.31 -31.63
N VAL A 138 -0.68 -5.23 -31.45
CA VAL A 138 -0.76 -4.50 -30.19
C VAL A 138 -1.49 -5.37 -29.18
N VAL A 139 -0.79 -5.82 -28.15
CA VAL A 139 -1.43 -6.47 -26.99
C VAL A 139 -1.92 -5.35 -26.07
N PHE A 140 -3.24 -5.27 -25.84
CA PHE A 140 -3.88 -4.20 -25.06
C PHE A 140 -3.69 -4.36 -23.56
N HIS A 141 -3.96 -3.28 -22.80
CA HIS A 141 -3.72 -3.13 -21.35
C HIS A 141 -4.33 -4.23 -20.44
N ASN A 142 -5.27 -5.03 -20.93
CA ASN A 142 -5.93 -6.14 -20.23
C ASN A 142 -5.57 -7.53 -20.80
N GLY A 143 -4.72 -7.63 -21.83
CA GLY A 143 -4.32 -8.90 -22.44
C GLY A 143 -5.39 -9.55 -23.33
N GLU A 144 -6.59 -8.98 -23.42
CA GLU A 144 -7.67 -9.47 -24.28
C GLU A 144 -7.72 -8.65 -25.57
N ASN A 145 -7.88 -9.35 -26.69
CA ASN A 145 -8.04 -8.72 -27.98
C ASN A 145 -9.50 -8.23 -28.10
N PRO A 146 -9.77 -6.91 -28.21
CA PRO A 146 -11.15 -6.40 -28.32
C PRO A 146 -11.86 -6.88 -29.61
N VAL A 147 -11.15 -7.59 -30.48
CA VAL A 147 -11.62 -8.15 -31.73
C VAL A 147 -12.25 -9.54 -31.57
N ASP A 148 -12.01 -10.25 -30.47
CA ASP A 148 -12.51 -11.62 -30.30
C ASP A 148 -14.05 -11.66 -30.23
N ASP A 149 -14.71 -10.58 -29.78
CA ASP A 149 -16.17 -10.47 -29.73
C ASP A 149 -16.85 -10.13 -31.07
N VAL A 150 -16.11 -9.64 -32.09
CA VAL A 150 -16.69 -9.10 -33.33
C VAL A 150 -16.25 -9.87 -34.59
N HIS A 151 -15.49 -10.95 -34.45
CA HIS A 151 -14.97 -11.76 -35.57
C HIS A 151 -14.19 -10.93 -36.63
N LEU A 152 -13.50 -9.86 -36.23
CA LEU A 152 -12.67 -9.12 -37.20
C LEU A 152 -11.34 -9.85 -37.44
N PRO A 153 -10.82 -9.86 -38.67
CA PRO A 153 -9.56 -10.50 -38.97
C PRO A 153 -8.40 -9.72 -38.32
N PRO A 154 -7.40 -10.39 -37.71
CA PRO A 154 -6.25 -9.71 -37.12
C PRO A 154 -5.55 -8.83 -38.14
N LEU A 155 -5.21 -7.59 -37.75
CA LEU A 155 -4.49 -6.64 -38.59
C LEU A 155 -2.99 -6.90 -38.47
N VAL A 156 -2.47 -7.75 -39.35
CA VAL A 156 -1.06 -8.17 -39.34
C VAL A 156 -0.20 -7.25 -40.23
N THR A 157 -0.80 -6.64 -41.24
CA THR A 157 -0.11 -5.77 -42.19
C THR A 157 -0.87 -4.47 -42.46
N SER A 158 -0.15 -3.44 -42.89
CA SER A 158 -0.72 -2.18 -43.38
C SER A 158 -1.69 -2.41 -44.55
N LYS A 159 -1.44 -3.45 -45.37
CA LYS A 159 -2.34 -3.86 -46.46
C LYS A 159 -3.69 -4.36 -45.95
N ASP A 160 -3.73 -5.02 -44.80
CA ASP A 160 -4.99 -5.48 -44.20
C ASP A 160 -5.86 -4.30 -43.78
N ILE A 161 -5.26 -3.24 -43.22
CA ILE A 161 -5.95 -1.98 -42.86
C ILE A 161 -6.53 -1.30 -44.12
N LEU A 162 -5.78 -1.28 -45.22
CA LEU A 162 -6.23 -0.68 -46.48
C LEU A 162 -7.37 -1.46 -47.15
N ASN A 163 -7.53 -2.74 -46.80
CA ASN A 163 -8.61 -3.58 -47.31
C ASN A 163 -9.85 -3.58 -46.41
N LEU A 164 -9.76 -3.04 -45.19
CA LEU A 164 -10.91 -2.91 -44.30
C LEU A 164 -11.96 -1.98 -44.91
N ASN A 165 -13.23 -2.40 -44.79
CA ASN A 165 -14.35 -1.55 -45.11
C ASN A 165 -14.60 -0.55 -43.96
N TYR A 166 -15.49 0.42 -44.16
CA TYR A 166 -15.75 1.48 -43.18
C TYR A 166 -16.31 0.94 -41.85
N ASN A 167 -17.16 -0.08 -41.89
CA ASN A 167 -17.76 -0.68 -40.70
C ASN A 167 -16.70 -1.41 -39.89
N ASP A 168 -15.78 -2.13 -40.54
CA ASP A 168 -14.69 -2.81 -39.86
C ASP A 168 -13.76 -1.78 -39.17
N LEU A 169 -13.37 -0.71 -39.88
CA LEU A 169 -12.56 0.38 -39.31
C LEU A 169 -13.26 1.04 -38.10
N ARG A 170 -14.59 1.19 -38.18
CA ARG A 170 -15.38 1.74 -37.08
C ARG A 170 -15.42 0.81 -35.88
N SER A 171 -15.62 -0.49 -36.08
CA SER A 171 -15.60 -1.49 -35.02
C SER A 171 -14.22 -1.56 -34.35
N TYR A 172 -13.15 -1.47 -35.14
CA TYR A 172 -11.79 -1.31 -34.63
C TYR A 172 -11.65 -0.05 -33.77
N ALA A 173 -12.06 1.12 -34.25
CA ALA A 173 -11.98 2.35 -33.46
C ALA A 173 -12.79 2.27 -32.14
N GLN A 174 -13.98 1.67 -32.17
CA GLN A 174 -14.82 1.50 -30.99
C GLN A 174 -14.24 0.52 -29.97
N GLY A 175 -13.64 -0.59 -30.43
CA GLY A 175 -12.93 -1.53 -29.55
C GLY A 175 -11.76 -0.90 -28.80
N TYR A 176 -11.21 0.20 -29.32
CA TYR A 176 -10.14 0.99 -28.69
C TYR A 176 -10.70 2.15 -27.83
N GLY A 177 -12.00 2.16 -27.57
CA GLY A 177 -12.66 3.15 -26.71
C GLY A 177 -12.94 4.50 -27.38
N PHE A 178 -12.83 4.60 -28.72
CA PHE A 178 -13.17 5.84 -29.42
C PHE A 178 -14.66 5.88 -29.77
N SER A 179 -15.40 6.79 -29.15
CA SER A 179 -16.79 7.07 -29.51
C SER A 179 -17.17 8.53 -29.24
N PRO A 180 -17.99 9.19 -30.09
CA PRO A 180 -18.54 8.70 -31.37
C PRO A 180 -17.76 9.20 -32.60
N LEU A 181 -17.63 8.33 -33.60
CA LEU A 181 -17.17 8.71 -34.94
C LEU A 181 -18.28 9.46 -35.70
N PRO A 182 -17.95 10.44 -36.55
CA PRO A 182 -18.93 11.21 -37.32
C PRO A 182 -19.81 10.29 -38.17
N THR A 183 -21.11 10.55 -38.17
CA THR A 183 -22.08 9.81 -38.97
C THR A 183 -21.91 10.15 -40.45
N PRO A 184 -21.90 9.16 -41.35
CA PRO A 184 -21.68 9.37 -42.77
C PRO A 184 -22.95 9.94 -43.43
N SER A 185 -23.24 11.22 -43.22
CA SER A 185 -24.33 11.90 -43.95
C SER A 185 -23.88 12.35 -45.35
N ASP A 186 -22.58 12.48 -45.61
CA ASP A 186 -22.05 12.94 -46.89
C ASP A 186 -21.12 11.90 -47.54
N ARG A 187 -21.46 11.43 -48.74
CA ARG A 187 -20.68 10.43 -49.50
C ARG A 187 -19.26 10.92 -49.88
N ARG A 188 -19.04 12.24 -49.95
CA ARG A 188 -17.70 12.84 -50.09
C ARG A 188 -16.96 12.98 -48.75
N ALA A 189 -17.69 13.20 -47.65
CA ALA A 189 -17.11 13.11 -46.32
C ALA A 189 -16.73 11.67 -45.98
N SER A 190 -17.47 10.66 -46.43
CA SER A 190 -17.19 9.26 -46.07
C SER A 190 -15.88 8.73 -46.66
N GLU A 191 -15.48 9.14 -47.86
CA GLU A 191 -14.17 8.72 -48.42
C GLU A 191 -13.01 9.48 -47.77
N MET A 192 -13.19 10.77 -47.51
CA MET A 192 -12.21 11.58 -46.81
C MET A 192 -12.07 11.17 -45.33
N ASP A 193 -13.17 10.73 -44.70
CA ASP A 193 -13.22 10.17 -43.36
C ASP A 193 -12.67 8.75 -43.33
N LYS A 194 -12.89 7.92 -44.36
CA LYS A 194 -12.21 6.64 -44.51
C LYS A 194 -10.69 6.82 -44.56
N GLU A 195 -10.20 7.74 -45.37
CA GLU A 195 -8.77 7.99 -45.49
C GLU A 195 -8.19 8.57 -44.20
N ARG A 196 -8.91 9.50 -43.55
CA ARG A 196 -8.54 9.97 -42.20
C ARG A 196 -8.56 8.86 -41.16
N MET A 197 -9.53 7.94 -41.21
CA MET A 197 -9.60 6.77 -40.32
C MET A 197 -8.46 5.80 -40.60
N ARG A 198 -8.11 5.57 -41.88
CA ARG A 198 -6.97 4.73 -42.27
C ARG A 198 -5.67 5.34 -41.78
N GLN A 199 -5.46 6.63 -41.99
CA GLN A 199 -4.30 7.35 -41.47
C GLN A 199 -4.26 7.32 -39.94
N PHE A 200 -5.41 7.43 -39.28
CA PHE A 200 -5.53 7.35 -37.83
C PHE A 200 -5.18 5.96 -37.30
N VAL A 201 -5.82 4.90 -37.82
CA VAL A 201 -5.57 3.49 -37.45
C VAL A 201 -4.12 3.10 -37.76
N THR A 202 -3.60 3.49 -38.92
CA THR A 202 -2.20 3.22 -39.31
C THR A 202 -1.20 3.93 -38.38
N ARG A 203 -1.45 5.19 -38.02
CA ARG A 203 -0.60 5.92 -37.07
C ARG A 203 -0.69 5.33 -35.66
N PHE A 204 -1.85 4.86 -35.24
CA PHE A 204 -2.05 4.31 -33.90
C PHE A 204 -1.45 2.91 -33.74
N ILE A 205 -1.68 2.03 -34.72
CA ILE A 205 -1.11 0.67 -34.74
C ILE A 205 0.40 0.70 -35.07
N GLY A 206 0.86 1.65 -35.89
CA GLY A 206 2.29 1.84 -36.18
C GLY A 206 3.10 2.41 -35.02
N ALA A 207 2.48 3.17 -34.11
CA ALA A 207 3.15 3.79 -32.95
C ALA A 207 3.55 2.78 -31.85
N THR A 208 2.99 1.58 -31.89
CA THR A 208 3.18 0.50 -30.91
C THR A 208 4.29 -0.49 -31.26
N TYR A 209 5.02 -0.26 -32.36
CA TYR A 209 6.20 -1.05 -32.70
C TYR A 209 7.36 -0.74 -31.74
N ILE A 210 7.65 -1.69 -30.84
CA ILE A 210 8.87 -1.73 -30.04
C ILE A 210 9.77 -2.78 -30.70
N PRO A 211 10.92 -2.41 -31.30
CA PRO A 211 11.80 -3.40 -31.91
C PRO A 211 12.22 -4.44 -30.86
N PRO A 212 12.23 -5.74 -31.20
CA PRO A 212 12.79 -6.75 -30.32
C PRO A 212 14.26 -6.42 -30.07
N HIS A 213 14.63 -6.27 -28.79
CA HIS A 213 16.01 -6.08 -28.36
C HIS A 213 16.86 -7.25 -28.91
N GLN A 214 17.84 -6.92 -29.76
CA GLN A 214 19.00 -7.76 -30.03
C GLN A 214 20.05 -7.55 -28.95
#